data_AF-A0A9N9AIR6-F1
#
_entry.id   AF-A0A9N9AIR6-F1
#
_cell.length_a   1.000
_cell.length_b   1.000
_cell.length_c   1.000
_cell.angle_alpha   90.00
_cell.angle_beta   90.00
_cell.angle_gamma   90.00
#
_symmetry.space_group_name_H-M   'P 1'
#
loop_
_entity.id
_entity.type
_entity.pdbx_description
1 polymer ?
#
loop_
_entity_poly.entity_id
_entity_poly.type
_entity_poly.pdbx_seq_one_letter_code
_entity_poly.pdbx_strand_id
1 'polypeptide(L)'
;MTGYVGLKSRGATNYMNVARRVAIFLSTEPLKLRFTMANKTVIKRTTTQTLSEILQTNYPSESILLYYEMLDISIVELETKIFFKVYWLGAAVKEEEVIDIHLPKTAKVNQIFQIIVTKLALKRSSKIRLYGVLHCKIQKEYDINDPIDEIQDNVTLYAEKIPQDEIELGAKDKVIQVYHFTKKPLSTHGVPFKFVIKTGEPFSRIKIRLKSRLGMNEKDFSKVKVAVVQALSFAKPQYIDDGIYPFFNFLL
;
A
#
# COMPACT_ATOMS: atom_id res chain seq x y z
N MET A 1 -7.32 -9.64 -34.22
CA MET A 1 -6.85 -9.13 -35.52
C MET A 1 -5.53 -8.40 -35.24
N THR A 2 -4.39 -8.99 -35.60
CA THR A 2 -3.07 -8.40 -35.34
C THR A 2 -2.75 -7.46 -36.48
N GLY A 3 -2.88 -6.15 -36.25
CA GLY A 3 -2.56 -5.13 -37.24
C GLY A 3 -1.10 -4.71 -37.13
N TYR A 4 -0.37 -4.71 -38.25
CA TYR A 4 0.98 -4.16 -38.32
C TYR A 4 0.92 -2.76 -38.94
N VAL A 5 1.51 -1.77 -38.27
CA VAL A 5 1.65 -0.40 -38.81
C VAL A 5 3.11 -0.19 -39.20
N GLY A 6 3.38 -0.21 -40.50
CA GLY A 6 4.72 0.10 -41.04
C GLY A 6 4.96 1.60 -41.04
N LEU A 7 5.89 2.09 -40.22
CA LEU A 7 6.26 3.50 -40.17
C LEU A 7 7.62 3.72 -40.84
N LYS A 8 7.65 4.47 -41.95
CA LYS A 8 8.91 5.02 -42.49
C LYS A 8 9.19 6.36 -41.79
N SER A 9 10.26 6.40 -40.99
CA SER A 9 10.76 7.64 -40.40
C SER A 9 11.75 8.30 -41.36
N ARG A 10 11.52 9.56 -41.73
CA ARG A 10 12.53 10.43 -42.34
C ARG A 10 12.83 11.52 -41.31
N GLY A 11 14.01 11.49 -40.69
CA GLY A 11 14.43 12.46 -39.67
C GLY A 11 14.18 12.04 -38.21
N ALA A 12 14.47 12.98 -37.30
CA ALA A 12 14.32 12.82 -35.86
C ALA A 12 12.85 12.67 -35.45
N THR A 13 12.41 11.43 -35.20
CA THR A 13 11.04 11.12 -34.78
C THR A 13 11.01 10.96 -33.26
N ASN A 14 10.14 11.68 -32.58
CA ASN A 14 9.90 11.53 -31.14
C ASN A 14 8.65 10.69 -30.86
N TYR A 15 8.40 10.39 -29.59
CA TYR A 15 7.27 9.60 -29.12
C TYR A 15 5.93 10.04 -29.73
N MET A 16 5.63 11.34 -29.68
CA MET A 16 4.36 11.90 -30.14
C MET A 16 4.17 11.77 -31.65
N ASN A 17 5.25 11.84 -32.43
CA ASN A 17 5.18 11.67 -33.87
C ASN A 17 4.79 10.23 -34.24
N VAL A 18 5.33 9.23 -33.54
CA VAL A 18 4.92 7.82 -33.69
C VAL A 18 3.46 7.66 -33.26
N ALA A 19 3.13 8.14 -32.07
CA ALA A 19 1.80 8.02 -31.48
C ALA A 19 0.72 8.58 -32.42
N ARG A 20 0.91 9.76 -32.99
CA ARG A 20 -0.05 10.37 -33.94
C ARG A 20 -0.29 9.51 -35.17
N ARG A 21 0.76 8.93 -35.76
CA ARG A 21 0.63 8.10 -36.96
C ARG A 21 -0.11 6.80 -36.67
N VAL A 22 0.22 6.14 -35.56
CA VAL A 22 -0.46 4.91 -35.12
C VAL A 22 -1.91 5.20 -34.73
N ALA A 23 -2.17 6.31 -34.05
CA ALA A 23 -3.49 6.75 -33.64
C ALA A 23 -4.47 6.93 -34.81
N ILE A 24 -4.00 7.49 -35.94
CA ILE A 24 -4.82 7.61 -37.16
C ILE A 24 -5.27 6.23 -37.65
N PHE A 25 -4.36 5.26 -37.69
CA PHE A 25 -4.68 3.90 -38.16
C PHE A 25 -5.65 3.17 -37.23
N LEU A 26 -5.49 3.38 -35.92
CA LEU A 26 -6.31 2.74 -34.89
C LEU A 26 -7.60 3.52 -34.55
N SER A 27 -7.83 4.67 -35.18
CA SER A 27 -8.95 5.57 -34.85
C SER A 27 -9.05 5.89 -33.35
N THR A 28 -7.91 6.17 -32.72
CA THR A 28 -7.81 6.49 -31.28
C THR A 28 -7.06 7.80 -31.04
N GLU A 29 -7.00 8.26 -29.79
CA GLU A 29 -6.21 9.42 -29.41
C GLU A 29 -4.72 9.06 -29.26
N PRO A 30 -3.78 9.91 -29.73
CA PRO A 30 -2.34 9.65 -29.59
C PRO A 30 -1.89 9.46 -28.14
N LEU A 31 -2.53 10.14 -27.19
CA LEU A 31 -2.20 10.03 -25.77
C LEU A 31 -2.78 8.78 -25.10
N LYS A 32 -3.66 8.04 -25.77
CA LYS A 32 -4.19 6.76 -25.27
C LYS A 32 -3.40 5.56 -25.78
N LEU A 33 -2.17 5.79 -26.27
CA LEU A 33 -1.29 4.72 -26.73
C LEU A 33 -0.09 4.61 -25.81
N ARG A 34 0.27 3.37 -25.45
CA ARG A 34 1.53 3.01 -24.78
C ARG A 34 2.33 2.10 -25.69
N PHE A 35 3.62 2.38 -25.85
CA PHE A 35 4.52 1.56 -26.66
C PHE A 35 5.46 0.75 -25.78
N THR A 36 5.73 -0.48 -26.19
CA THR A 36 6.61 -1.43 -25.48
C THR A 36 7.54 -2.10 -26.49
N MET A 37 8.80 -2.23 -26.14
CA MET A 37 9.80 -2.93 -26.95
C MET A 37 9.62 -4.46 -26.86
N ALA A 38 10.24 -5.21 -27.78
CA ALA A 38 10.17 -6.67 -27.77
C ALA A 38 10.71 -7.32 -26.47
N ASN A 39 11.66 -6.66 -25.79
CA ASN A 39 12.18 -7.07 -24.49
C ASN A 39 11.26 -6.70 -23.30
N LYS A 40 10.02 -6.26 -23.56
CA LYS A 40 9.00 -5.82 -22.57
C LYS A 40 9.32 -4.51 -21.86
N THR A 41 10.33 -3.75 -22.29
CA THR A 41 10.59 -2.41 -21.76
C THR A 41 9.55 -1.42 -22.28
N VAL A 42 8.83 -0.77 -21.35
CA VAL A 42 7.87 0.29 -21.67
C VAL A 42 8.62 1.56 -22.07
N ILE A 43 8.25 2.13 -23.21
CA ILE A 43 8.81 3.40 -23.70
C ILE A 43 8.07 4.53 -23.00
N LYS A 44 8.76 5.22 -22.08
CA LYS A 44 8.23 6.41 -21.43
C LYS A 44 8.00 7.52 -22.44
N ARG A 45 6.92 8.28 -22.29
CA ARG A 45 6.73 9.49 -23.07
C ARG A 45 7.82 10.49 -22.70
N THR A 46 8.56 10.97 -23.70
CA THR A 46 9.49 12.10 -23.53
C THR A 46 9.18 13.16 -24.58
N THR A 47 9.41 14.43 -24.24
CA THR A 47 9.27 15.56 -25.17
C THR A 47 10.61 16.01 -25.74
N THR A 48 11.71 15.57 -25.15
CA THR A 48 13.07 16.06 -25.42
C THR A 48 13.91 15.08 -26.24
N GLN A 49 13.66 13.78 -26.14
CA GLN A 49 14.47 12.75 -26.79
C GLN A 49 13.82 12.25 -28.08
N THR A 50 14.67 11.85 -29.03
CA THR A 50 14.23 11.11 -30.21
C THR A 50 13.99 9.65 -29.87
N LEU A 51 13.18 8.97 -30.67
CA LEU A 51 12.93 7.54 -30.50
C LEU A 51 14.24 6.73 -30.68
N SER A 52 15.12 7.15 -31.59
CA SER A 52 16.45 6.54 -31.76
C SER A 52 17.29 6.61 -30.48
N GLU A 53 17.26 7.75 -29.77
CA GLU A 53 17.96 7.90 -28.49
C GLU A 53 17.34 7.02 -27.40
N ILE A 54 16.01 6.93 -27.34
CA ILE A 54 15.30 6.13 -26.34
C ILE A 54 15.55 4.63 -26.55
N LEU A 55 15.58 4.18 -27.81
CA LEU A 55 15.75 2.77 -28.15
C LEU A 55 17.20 2.29 -28.06
N GLN A 56 18.17 3.21 -27.94
CA GLN A 56 19.60 2.90 -27.81
C GLN A 56 20.12 1.90 -28.85
N THR A 57 19.60 1.98 -30.08
CA THR A 57 19.92 1.01 -31.13
C THR A 57 21.33 1.27 -31.67
N ASN A 58 22.30 0.45 -31.25
CA ASN A 58 23.68 0.50 -31.74
C ASN A 58 23.86 -0.02 -33.18
N TYR A 59 22.80 -0.54 -33.80
CA TYR A 59 22.85 -1.14 -35.14
C TYR A 59 21.87 -0.42 -36.10
N PRO A 60 22.38 0.20 -37.18
CA PRO A 60 21.58 1.05 -38.08
C PRO A 60 20.64 0.30 -39.05
N SER A 61 20.53 -1.03 -38.99
CA SER A 61 19.96 -1.84 -40.08
C SER A 61 18.80 -2.77 -39.70
N GLU A 62 18.32 -2.77 -38.46
CA GLU A 62 17.18 -3.62 -38.08
C GLU A 62 15.86 -2.84 -38.04
N SER A 63 14.82 -3.41 -38.65
CA SER A 63 13.45 -2.94 -38.49
C SER A 63 13.06 -3.04 -37.02
N ILE A 64 12.84 -1.90 -36.37
CA ILE A 64 12.42 -1.85 -34.97
C ILE A 64 10.94 -2.28 -34.88
N LEU A 65 10.69 -3.39 -34.19
CA LEU A 65 9.34 -3.83 -33.84
C LEU A 65 8.95 -3.27 -32.47
N LEU A 66 7.87 -2.49 -32.45
CA LEU A 66 7.24 -2.01 -31.22
C LEU A 66 5.85 -2.63 -31.08
N TYR A 67 5.54 -3.05 -29.86
CA TYR A 67 4.20 -3.42 -29.45
C TYR A 67 3.49 -2.17 -28.93
N TYR A 68 2.18 -2.13 -29.06
CA TYR A 68 1.37 -1.06 -28.53
C TYR A 68 0.20 -1.61 -27.70
N GLU A 69 -0.31 -0.76 -26.83
CA GLU A 69 -1.52 -0.98 -26.05
C GLU A 69 -2.37 0.28 -26.10
N MET A 70 -3.68 0.09 -26.19
CA MET A 70 -4.65 1.18 -26.06
C MET A 70 -5.05 1.30 -24.60
N LEU A 71 -4.91 2.50 -24.06
CA LEU A 71 -5.20 2.84 -22.67
C LEU A 71 -6.59 3.45 -22.56
N ASP A 72 -7.28 3.18 -21.44
CA ASP A 72 -8.55 3.83 -21.13
C ASP A 72 -8.37 5.30 -20.72
N ILE A 73 -7.21 5.63 -20.15
CA ILE A 73 -6.81 6.98 -19.71
C ILE A 73 -5.63 7.50 -20.53
N SER A 74 -5.36 8.81 -20.44
CA SER A 74 -4.17 9.41 -21.05
C SER A 74 -2.89 8.81 -20.46
N ILE A 75 -1.89 8.52 -21.29
CA ILE A 75 -0.56 8.07 -20.85
C ILE A 75 0.09 9.09 -19.91
N VAL A 76 -0.20 10.38 -20.08
CA VAL A 76 0.27 11.42 -19.15
C VAL A 76 -0.27 11.15 -17.76
N GLU A 77 -1.55 10.84 -17.66
CA GLU A 77 -2.20 10.52 -16.39
C GLU A 77 -1.65 9.22 -15.80
N LEU A 78 -1.50 8.17 -16.62
CA LEU A 78 -0.93 6.88 -16.22
C LEU A 78 0.50 7.02 -15.67
N GLU A 79 1.33 7.85 -16.30
CA GLU A 79 2.72 8.04 -15.90
C GLU A 79 2.87 8.95 -14.67
N THR A 80 1.96 9.92 -14.49
CA THR A 80 2.06 10.97 -13.47
C THR A 80 1.21 10.74 -12.24
N LYS A 81 0.25 9.82 -12.25
CA LYS A 81 -0.57 9.48 -11.08
C LYS A 81 -0.23 8.09 -10.54
N ILE A 82 -0.50 7.91 -9.25
CA ILE A 82 -0.58 6.61 -8.59
C ILE A 82 -2.02 6.39 -8.13
N PHE A 83 -2.43 5.13 -8.18
CA PHE A 83 -3.68 4.67 -7.63
C PHE A 83 -3.41 3.84 -6.37
N PHE A 84 -4.08 4.19 -5.28
CA PHE A 84 -4.09 3.41 -4.05
C PHE A 84 -5.51 2.97 -3.71
N LYS A 85 -5.61 1.75 -3.19
CA LYS A 85 -6.75 1.31 -2.39
C LYS A 85 -6.36 1.36 -0.92
N VAL A 86 -7.06 2.17 -0.14
CA VAL A 86 -6.86 2.25 1.31
C VAL A 86 -8.07 1.64 2.01
N TYR A 87 -7.83 0.62 2.82
CA TYR A 87 -8.87 -0.06 3.61
C TYR A 87 -9.07 0.70 4.92
N TRP A 88 -10.25 1.29 5.09
CA TRP A 88 -10.63 1.98 6.31
C TRP A 88 -11.10 0.97 7.36
N LEU A 89 -10.46 1.01 8.53
CA LEU A 89 -10.77 0.13 9.64
C LEU A 89 -11.61 0.83 10.70
N GLY A 90 -12.63 0.10 11.14
CA GLY A 90 -13.45 0.46 12.29
C GLY A 90 -12.73 0.32 13.63
N ALA A 91 -13.44 0.64 14.71
CA ALA A 91 -12.94 0.47 16.07
C ALA A 91 -12.59 -0.99 16.41
N ALA A 92 -13.21 -1.95 15.73
CA ALA A 92 -12.98 -3.39 15.88
C ALA A 92 -11.97 -3.99 14.88
N VAL A 93 -11.15 -3.16 14.21
CA VAL A 93 -10.15 -3.60 13.20
C VAL A 93 -10.78 -4.44 12.09
N LYS A 94 -12.04 -4.16 11.77
CA LYS A 94 -12.75 -4.72 10.63
C LYS A 94 -12.76 -3.69 9.52
N GLU A 95 -12.58 -4.16 8.29
CA GLU A 95 -12.73 -3.34 7.09
C GLU A 95 -14.19 -2.88 6.99
N GLU A 96 -14.38 -1.56 7.05
CA GLU A 96 -15.71 -0.94 6.93
C GLU A 96 -15.90 -0.35 5.53
N GLU A 97 -14.83 0.21 4.95
CA GLU A 97 -14.88 0.87 3.64
C GLU A 97 -13.55 0.75 2.89
N VAL A 98 -13.59 0.72 1.56
CA VAL A 98 -12.41 0.80 0.69
C VAL A 98 -12.39 2.14 -0.01
N ILE A 99 -11.32 2.90 0.20
CA ILE A 99 -11.17 4.25 -0.33
C ILE A 99 -10.22 4.21 -1.51
N ASP A 100 -10.77 4.40 -2.70
CA ASP A 100 -10.01 4.61 -3.93
C ASP A 100 -9.41 6.02 -3.94
N ILE A 101 -8.08 6.09 -4.09
CA ILE A 101 -7.28 7.32 -4.07
C ILE A 101 -6.45 7.41 -5.34
N HIS A 102 -6.61 8.53 -6.06
CA HIS A 102 -5.83 8.85 -7.24
C HIS A 102 -5.11 10.18 -7.02
N LEU A 103 -3.77 10.13 -6.95
CA LEU A 103 -2.96 11.31 -6.67
C LEU A 103 -1.75 11.39 -7.61
N PRO A 104 -1.25 12.60 -7.93
CA PRO A 104 0.01 12.76 -8.64
C PRO A 104 1.17 12.10 -7.87
N LYS A 105 2.16 11.53 -8.54
CA LYS A 105 3.33 10.88 -7.89
C LYS A 105 4.09 11.79 -6.95
N THR A 106 4.10 13.09 -7.23
CA THR A 106 4.74 14.12 -6.42
C THR A 106 3.98 14.46 -5.13
N ALA A 107 2.83 13.84 -4.89
CA ALA A 107 2.00 14.08 -3.71
C ALA A 107 2.62 13.46 -2.45
N LYS A 108 2.11 13.92 -1.31
CA LYS A 108 2.48 13.43 0.03
C LYS A 108 1.31 12.73 0.71
N VAL A 109 1.61 11.91 1.71
CA VAL A 109 0.62 11.18 2.51
C VAL A 109 -0.42 12.11 3.17
N ASN A 110 -0.09 13.38 3.45
CA ASN A 110 -1.08 14.39 3.86
C ASN A 110 -2.31 14.46 2.96
N GLN A 111 -2.12 14.36 1.63
CA GLN A 111 -3.22 14.42 0.69
C GLN A 111 -4.10 13.17 0.76
N ILE A 112 -3.52 12.00 1.07
CA ILE A 112 -4.27 10.78 1.39
C ILE A 112 -5.16 11.03 2.62
N PHE A 113 -4.61 11.60 3.69
CA PHE A 113 -5.39 11.90 4.90
C PHE A 113 -6.53 12.88 4.65
N GLN A 114 -6.30 13.93 3.85
CA GLN A 114 -7.35 14.89 3.49
C GLN A 114 -8.50 14.25 2.71
N ILE A 115 -8.18 13.34 1.78
CA ILE A 115 -9.18 12.58 1.02
C ILE A 115 -9.99 11.70 1.97
N ILE A 116 -9.35 10.95 2.87
CA ILE A 116 -10.02 10.09 3.85
C ILE A 116 -10.96 10.91 4.75
N VAL A 117 -10.46 12.01 5.33
CA VAL A 117 -11.26 12.89 6.20
C VAL A 117 -12.49 13.43 5.47
N THR A 118 -12.32 13.82 4.21
CA THR A 118 -13.41 14.37 3.39
C THR A 118 -14.43 13.30 3.01
N LYS A 119 -13.98 12.17 2.46
CA LYS A 119 -14.85 11.07 2.01
C LYS A 119 -15.67 10.46 3.15
N LEU A 120 -15.05 10.29 4.32
CA LEU A 120 -15.69 9.70 5.49
C LEU A 120 -16.36 10.76 6.40
N ALA A 121 -16.43 12.02 5.98
CA ALA A 121 -16.98 13.14 6.77
C ALA A 121 -16.45 13.19 8.22
N LEU A 122 -15.15 12.93 8.42
CA LEU A 122 -14.53 12.95 9.74
C LEU A 122 -14.33 14.39 10.25
N LYS A 123 -14.28 14.55 11.58
CA LYS A 123 -13.85 15.83 12.17
C LYS A 123 -12.43 16.15 11.70
N ARG A 124 -12.16 17.42 11.38
CA ARG A 124 -10.80 17.88 10.99
C ARG A 124 -9.74 17.63 12.06
N SER A 125 -10.13 17.55 13.33
CA SER A 125 -9.26 17.22 14.46
C SER A 125 -9.04 15.72 14.67
N SER A 126 -9.64 14.85 13.83
CA SER A 126 -9.48 13.41 13.94
C SER A 126 -8.03 13.05 13.66
N LYS A 127 -7.36 12.45 14.64
CA LYS A 127 -6.04 11.87 14.46
C LYS A 127 -6.22 10.51 13.79
N ILE A 128 -5.73 10.40 12.55
CA ILE A 128 -5.76 9.16 11.77
C ILE A 128 -4.33 8.75 11.45
N ARG A 129 -4.11 7.45 11.25
CA ARG A 129 -2.84 6.88 10.78
C ARG A 129 -3.05 6.15 9.46
N LEU A 130 -1.97 6.00 8.70
CA LEU A 130 -1.88 5.17 7.50
C LEU A 130 -0.71 4.21 7.67
N TYR A 131 -0.90 2.93 7.40
CA TYR A 131 0.18 1.95 7.47
C TYR A 131 0.10 0.89 6.37
N GLY A 132 1.26 0.46 5.92
CA GLY A 132 1.45 -0.59 4.92
C GLY A 132 1.61 -1.94 5.59
N VAL A 133 0.83 -2.91 5.12
CA VAL A 133 0.84 -4.30 5.59
C VAL A 133 1.36 -5.21 4.50
N LEU A 134 2.32 -6.06 4.85
CA LEU A 134 2.82 -7.15 4.02
C LEU A 134 2.85 -8.44 4.84
N HIS A 135 2.37 -9.54 4.26
CA HIS A 135 2.26 -10.84 4.95
C HIS A 135 1.53 -10.76 6.30
N CYS A 136 0.43 -9.98 6.36
CA CYS A 136 -0.37 -9.74 7.57
C CYS A 136 0.44 -9.16 8.75
N LYS A 137 1.52 -8.42 8.47
CA LYS A 137 2.31 -7.68 9.46
C LYS A 137 2.49 -6.24 9.01
N ILE A 138 2.44 -5.31 9.96
CA ILE A 138 2.68 -3.88 9.71
C ILE A 138 4.16 -3.71 9.39
N GLN A 139 4.47 -3.20 8.20
CA GLN A 139 5.85 -2.94 7.77
C GLN A 139 6.27 -1.52 8.10
N LYS A 140 5.40 -0.55 7.76
CA LYS A 140 5.67 0.87 7.93
C LYS A 140 4.37 1.60 8.25
N GLU A 141 4.43 2.49 9.23
CA GLU A 141 3.47 3.57 9.41
C GLU A 141 4.01 4.81 8.70
N TYR A 142 3.16 5.50 7.95
CA TYR A 142 3.56 6.63 7.12
C TYR A 142 3.29 7.97 7.80
N ASP A 143 4.27 8.87 7.74
CA ASP A 143 4.12 10.24 8.23
C ASP A 143 3.39 11.12 7.21
N ILE A 144 2.79 12.22 7.68
CA ILE A 144 2.11 13.22 6.84
C ILE A 144 3.01 13.76 5.70
N ASN A 145 4.33 13.79 5.91
CA ASN A 145 5.28 14.33 4.94
C ASN A 145 5.87 13.29 3.98
N ASP A 146 5.61 11.99 4.19
CA ASP A 146 6.16 10.93 3.35
C ASP A 146 5.69 11.09 1.89
N PRO A 147 6.58 10.94 0.90
CA PRO A 147 6.21 10.87 -0.52
C PRO A 147 5.38 9.63 -0.80
N ILE A 148 4.32 9.77 -1.60
CA ILE A 148 3.45 8.61 -1.90
C ILE A 148 4.07 7.66 -2.94
N ASP A 149 4.99 8.13 -3.77
CA ASP A 149 5.68 7.31 -4.77
C ASP A 149 6.74 6.37 -4.17
N GLU A 150 7.08 6.54 -2.90
CA GLU A 150 7.92 5.61 -2.14
C GLU A 150 7.13 4.47 -1.47
N ILE A 151 5.79 4.51 -1.52
CA ILE A 151 4.95 3.42 -1.02
C ILE A 151 5.11 2.21 -1.94
N GLN A 152 5.47 1.05 -1.37
CA GLN A 152 5.70 -0.16 -2.15
C GLN A 152 4.39 -0.69 -2.77
N ASP A 153 4.43 -1.08 -4.04
CA ASP A 153 3.24 -1.57 -4.77
C ASP A 153 2.65 -2.86 -4.17
N ASN A 154 3.45 -3.65 -3.46
CA ASN A 154 3.04 -4.93 -2.88
C ASN A 154 2.46 -4.83 -1.47
N VAL A 155 2.42 -3.64 -0.85
CA VAL A 155 1.79 -3.48 0.46
C VAL A 155 0.30 -3.22 0.32
N THR A 156 -0.48 -3.74 1.27
CA THR A 156 -1.88 -3.35 1.45
C THR A 156 -1.94 -2.18 2.42
N LEU A 157 -2.57 -1.08 2.02
CA LEU A 157 -2.68 0.11 2.86
C LEU A 157 -3.95 0.06 3.71
N TYR A 158 -3.77 0.26 5.01
CA TYR A 158 -4.87 0.40 5.97
C TYR A 158 -4.81 1.77 6.64
N ALA A 159 -5.98 2.34 6.91
CA ALA A 159 -6.11 3.57 7.69
C ALA A 159 -7.13 3.39 8.80
N GLU A 160 -6.88 4.03 9.93
CA GLU A 160 -7.78 4.02 11.09
C GLU A 160 -7.66 5.32 11.89
N LYS A 161 -8.66 5.59 12.73
CA LYS A 161 -8.49 6.57 13.82
C LYS A 161 -7.51 6.02 14.85
N ILE A 162 -6.60 6.87 15.32
CA ILE A 162 -5.73 6.54 16.44
C ILE A 162 -6.62 6.27 17.67
N PRO A 163 -6.55 5.07 18.30
CA PRO A 163 -7.38 4.74 19.45
C PRO A 163 -7.11 5.66 20.64
N GLN A 164 -8.15 5.88 21.47
CA GLN A 164 -8.04 6.75 22.64
C GLN A 164 -6.92 6.34 23.60
N ASP A 165 -6.73 5.03 23.80
CA ASP A 165 -5.64 4.50 24.64
C ASP A 165 -4.23 4.94 24.18
N GLU A 166 -4.05 5.21 22.89
CA GLU A 166 -2.78 5.70 22.34
C GLU A 166 -2.70 7.23 22.36
N ILE A 167 -3.83 7.93 22.29
CA ILE A 167 -3.88 9.38 22.48
C ILE A 167 -3.53 9.73 23.94
N GLU A 168 -3.98 8.91 24.89
CA GLU A 168 -3.77 9.05 26.33
C GLU A 168 -2.58 8.22 26.83
N LEU A 169 -1.59 7.97 25.96
CA LEU A 169 -0.46 7.10 26.29
C LEU A 169 0.30 7.63 27.52
N GLY A 170 0.37 6.82 28.58
CA GLY A 170 1.14 7.14 29.77
C GLY A 170 2.65 7.05 29.50
N ALA A 171 3.45 7.74 30.31
CA ALA A 171 4.91 7.84 30.13
C ALA A 171 5.65 6.48 30.13
N LYS A 172 5.06 5.44 30.72
CA LYS A 172 5.62 4.08 30.79
C LYS A 172 4.87 3.07 29.90
N ASP A 173 3.77 3.48 29.29
CA ASP A 173 2.96 2.61 28.45
C ASP A 173 3.67 2.33 27.13
N LYS A 174 3.37 1.16 26.53
CA LYS A 174 4.01 0.71 25.30
C LYS A 174 2.99 0.47 24.21
N VAL A 175 3.26 0.97 23.01
CA VAL A 175 2.51 0.61 21.79
C VAL A 175 3.19 -0.58 21.15
N ILE A 176 2.44 -1.69 21.01
CA ILE A 176 2.91 -2.91 20.35
C ILE A 176 2.16 -3.15 19.06
N GLN A 177 2.75 -3.95 18.17
CA GLN A 177 2.05 -4.50 17.01
C GLN A 177 1.48 -5.88 17.35
N VAL A 178 0.23 -6.10 16.97
CA VAL A 178 -0.46 -7.38 17.09
C VAL A 178 -0.72 -7.91 15.70
N TYR A 179 -0.43 -9.20 15.50
CA TYR A 179 -0.76 -9.92 14.27
C TYR A 179 -1.30 -11.31 14.65
N HIS A 180 -2.04 -11.93 13.73
CA HIS A 180 -2.63 -13.24 13.95
C HIS A 180 -1.80 -14.33 13.29
N PHE A 181 -1.75 -15.50 13.91
CA PHE A 181 -1.15 -16.68 13.31
C PHE A 181 -1.86 -17.97 13.76
N THR A 182 -1.75 -19.02 12.95
CA THR A 182 -2.32 -20.34 13.26
C THR A 182 -1.20 -21.35 13.41
N LYS A 183 -1.09 -21.99 14.59
CA LYS A 183 -0.06 -22.99 14.95
C LYS A 183 1.38 -22.46 14.97
N LYS A 184 1.86 -21.83 13.89
CA LYS A 184 3.24 -21.32 13.73
C LYS A 184 3.23 -19.79 13.51
N PRO A 185 4.15 -19.02 14.13
CA PRO A 185 4.21 -17.55 13.97
C PRO A 185 4.34 -17.04 12.52
N LEU A 186 4.87 -17.87 11.61
CA LEU A 186 4.99 -17.54 10.19
C LEU A 186 3.70 -17.78 9.40
N SER A 187 2.74 -18.53 9.95
CA SER A 187 1.44 -18.82 9.33
C SER A 187 0.45 -17.70 9.66
N THR A 188 0.76 -16.49 9.21
CA THR A 188 0.02 -15.27 9.54
C THR A 188 -1.29 -15.15 8.76
N HIS A 189 -2.26 -14.43 9.33
CA HIS A 189 -3.54 -14.13 8.69
C HIS A 189 -4.18 -12.87 9.29
N GLY A 190 -5.30 -12.44 8.72
CA GLY A 190 -6.10 -11.33 9.22
C GLY A 190 -5.42 -9.95 9.09
N VAL A 191 -6.03 -8.96 9.72
CA VAL A 191 -5.57 -7.57 9.70
C VAL A 191 -4.74 -7.31 10.98
N PRO A 192 -3.44 -7.01 10.86
CA PRO A 192 -2.64 -6.62 12.03
C PRO A 192 -3.01 -5.21 12.49
N PHE A 193 -2.77 -4.91 13.77
CA PHE A 193 -3.10 -3.61 14.36
C PHE A 193 -2.14 -3.22 15.47
N LYS A 194 -2.16 -1.94 15.84
CA LYS A 194 -1.45 -1.44 17.02
C LYS A 194 -2.33 -1.54 18.27
N PHE A 195 -1.69 -1.87 19.39
CA PHE A 195 -2.35 -2.02 20.69
C PHE A 195 -1.49 -1.45 21.81
N VAL A 196 -2.12 -0.79 22.79
CA VAL A 196 -1.42 -0.17 23.93
C VAL A 196 -1.43 -1.11 25.13
N ILE A 197 -0.24 -1.43 25.64
CA ILE A 197 -0.04 -2.12 26.91
C ILE A 197 0.18 -1.07 27.99
N LYS A 198 -0.76 -0.97 28.93
CA LYS A 198 -0.67 -0.02 30.04
C LYS A 198 0.16 -0.60 31.17
N THR A 199 0.99 0.22 31.79
CA THR A 199 1.90 -0.22 32.85
C THR A 199 1.13 -0.72 34.06
N GLY A 200 1.40 -1.96 34.48
CA GLY A 200 0.74 -2.57 35.64
C GLY A 200 -0.70 -3.01 35.38
N GLU A 201 -1.20 -2.93 34.15
CA GLU A 201 -2.57 -3.30 33.79
C GLU A 201 -2.80 -4.80 33.81
N PRO A 202 -3.86 -5.28 34.50
CA PRO A 202 -4.61 -6.51 34.30
C PRO A 202 -4.36 -7.36 33.04
N PHE A 203 -3.73 -8.55 33.01
CA PHE A 203 -3.81 -9.40 31.80
C PHE A 203 -5.27 -9.77 31.50
N SER A 204 -6.07 -9.97 32.55
CA SER A 204 -7.53 -10.06 32.44
C SER A 204 -8.18 -8.81 31.82
N ARG A 205 -7.67 -7.61 32.09
CA ARG A 205 -8.13 -6.34 31.50
C ARG A 205 -7.64 -6.16 30.06
N ILE A 206 -6.38 -6.51 29.77
CA ILE A 206 -5.80 -6.57 28.43
C ILE A 206 -6.66 -7.47 27.55
N LYS A 207 -7.03 -8.67 28.03
CA LYS A 207 -7.92 -9.60 27.30
C LYS A 207 -9.28 -8.97 26.97
N ILE A 208 -9.89 -8.23 27.88
CA ILE A 208 -11.16 -7.53 27.63
C ILE A 208 -11.01 -6.49 26.52
N ARG A 209 -9.96 -5.66 26.58
CA ARG A 209 -9.67 -4.64 25.56
C ARG A 209 -9.33 -5.28 24.22
N LEU A 210 -8.54 -6.35 24.23
CA LEU A 210 -8.17 -7.10 23.03
C LEU A 210 -9.41 -7.73 22.37
N LYS A 211 -10.28 -8.39 23.14
CA LYS A 211 -11.56 -8.94 22.65
C LYS A 211 -12.42 -7.86 21.98
N SER A 212 -12.55 -6.72 22.65
CA SER A 212 -13.30 -5.56 22.13
C SER A 212 -12.67 -5.04 20.82
N ARG A 213 -11.34 -4.89 20.81
CA ARG A 213 -10.58 -4.43 19.64
C ARG A 213 -10.68 -5.39 18.45
N LEU A 214 -10.87 -6.68 18.68
CA LEU A 214 -11.10 -7.68 17.63
C LEU A 214 -12.57 -7.81 17.21
N GLY A 215 -13.50 -7.16 17.93
CA GLY A 215 -14.94 -7.31 17.72
C GLY A 215 -15.41 -8.77 17.82
N MET A 216 -14.81 -9.54 18.74
CA MET A 216 -15.14 -10.95 18.99
C MET A 216 -16.13 -11.09 20.14
N ASN A 217 -17.02 -12.08 20.05
CA ASN A 217 -17.85 -12.49 21.18
C ASN A 217 -17.05 -13.38 22.15
N GLU A 218 -17.62 -13.68 23.32
CA GLU A 218 -16.95 -14.47 24.36
C GLU A 218 -16.60 -15.89 23.88
N LYS A 219 -17.50 -16.53 23.14
CA LYS A 219 -17.34 -17.90 22.65
C LYS A 219 -16.17 -18.02 21.69
N ASP A 220 -15.99 -17.06 20.79
CA ASP A 220 -14.89 -17.08 19.83
C ASP A 220 -13.58 -16.65 20.48
N PHE A 221 -13.62 -15.64 21.36
CA PHE A 221 -12.42 -15.17 22.05
C PHE A 221 -11.86 -16.20 23.04
N SER A 222 -12.70 -17.06 23.64
CA SER A 222 -12.24 -18.14 24.53
C SER A 222 -11.28 -19.15 23.86
N LYS A 223 -11.26 -19.20 22.51
CA LYS A 223 -10.35 -20.05 21.73
C LYS A 223 -9.01 -19.35 21.43
N VAL A 224 -8.93 -18.05 21.66
CA VAL A 224 -7.75 -17.23 21.36
C VAL A 224 -6.70 -17.47 22.44
N LYS A 225 -5.48 -17.76 22.00
CA LYS A 225 -4.29 -17.81 22.86
C LYS A 225 -3.40 -16.63 22.52
N VAL A 226 -2.94 -15.93 23.55
CA VAL A 226 -2.05 -14.76 23.38
C VAL A 226 -0.62 -15.19 23.61
N ALA A 227 0.29 -14.75 22.74
CA ALA A 227 1.71 -15.01 22.86
C ALA A 227 2.52 -13.76 22.55
N VAL A 228 3.65 -13.61 23.24
CA VAL A 228 4.71 -12.66 22.85
C VAL A 228 5.62 -13.36 21.87
N VAL A 229 5.91 -12.68 20.76
CA VAL A 229 6.84 -13.15 19.74
C VAL A 229 7.96 -12.13 19.63
N GLN A 230 9.18 -12.53 19.98
CA GLN A 230 10.35 -11.65 19.87
C GLN A 230 10.66 -11.39 18.38
N ALA A 231 11.21 -10.20 18.10
CA ALA A 231 11.51 -9.75 16.74
C ALA A 231 12.61 -10.57 16.04
N LEU A 232 13.42 -11.31 16.80
CA LEU A 232 14.43 -12.21 16.24
C LEU A 232 13.74 -13.38 15.53
N SER A 233 14.00 -13.50 14.23
CA SER A 233 13.57 -14.61 13.39
C SER A 233 13.82 -15.94 14.12
N PHE A 234 12.82 -16.82 14.15
CA PHE A 234 12.82 -18.15 14.79
C PHE A 234 12.60 -18.25 16.30
N ALA A 235 12.42 -17.14 17.03
CA ALA A 235 12.05 -17.23 18.44
C ALA A 235 10.71 -17.97 18.61
N LYS A 236 10.68 -18.95 19.52
CA LYS A 236 9.44 -19.67 19.85
C LYS A 236 8.46 -18.68 20.51
N PRO A 237 7.17 -18.68 20.11
CA PRO A 237 6.17 -17.83 20.74
C PRO A 237 6.03 -18.20 22.22
N GLN A 238 6.12 -17.21 23.10
CA GLN A 238 5.90 -17.40 24.53
C GLN A 238 4.44 -17.10 24.85
N TYR A 239 3.67 -18.15 25.11
CA TYR A 239 2.27 -18.02 25.49
C TYR A 239 2.14 -17.45 26.90
N ILE A 240 1.21 -16.51 27.06
CA ILE A 240 0.87 -15.92 28.36
C ILE A 240 -0.38 -16.58 28.91
N ASP A 241 -0.33 -16.88 30.20
CA ASP A 241 -1.47 -17.36 30.98
C ASP A 241 -1.77 -16.40 32.14
N ASP A 242 -2.98 -16.49 32.70
CA ASP A 242 -3.47 -15.61 33.75
C ASP A 242 -2.60 -15.62 35.04
N GLY A 243 -1.81 -16.69 35.26
CA GLY A 243 -0.92 -16.84 36.42
C GLY A 243 0.49 -16.25 36.27
N ILE A 244 0.93 -15.84 35.07
CA ILE A 244 2.33 -15.42 34.81
C ILE A 244 2.40 -13.90 34.69
N TYR A 245 2.00 -13.24 35.77
CA TYR A 245 1.80 -11.80 35.79
C TYR A 245 3.08 -10.93 35.79
N PRO A 246 4.18 -11.29 36.49
CA PRO A 246 5.29 -10.34 36.63
C PRO A 246 6.21 -10.27 35.39
N PHE A 247 6.06 -11.16 34.40
CA PHE A 247 6.99 -11.23 33.25
C PHE A 247 6.58 -10.39 32.03
N PHE A 248 5.34 -9.92 31.95
CA PHE A 248 4.85 -9.16 30.78
C PHE A 248 5.58 -7.80 30.62
N ASN A 249 5.97 -7.17 31.73
CA ASN A 249 6.73 -5.91 31.72
C ASN A 249 8.19 -6.06 31.27
N PHE A 250 8.75 -7.27 31.29
CA PHE A 250 10.15 -7.53 30.92
C PHE A 250 10.32 -8.04 29.49
N LEU A 251 9.23 -8.48 28.84
CA LEU A 251 9.26 -9.11 27.52
C LEU A 251 8.89 -8.17 26.37
N LEU A 252 8.41 -6.97 26.69
CA LEU A 252 8.10 -5.87 25.77
C LEU A 252 8.97 -4.67 26.11
#